data_AF-A0ABD6E8V6-F1
#
_entry.id   AF-A0ABD6E8V6-F1
#
_cell.length_a   1.000
_cell.length_b   1.000
_cell.length_c   1.000
_cell.angle_alpha   90.00
_cell.angle_beta   90.00
_cell.angle_gamma   90.00
#
_symmetry.space_group_name_H-M   'P 1'
#
loop_
_entity.id
_entity.type
_entity.pdbx_description
1 polymer ?
#
loop_
_entity_poly.entity_id
_entity_poly.type
_entity_poly.pdbx_seq_one_letter_code
_entity_poly.pdbx_strand_id
1 'polypeptide(L)'
;MKSKKFRERNPYINPRRACYYVGQTSHDPETRFNQHKAGYKSNNFVKRYGQKLIWRKFKKFNPIETRRKAEYIEQQLTDKLRRKGHGVWSN
;
A
#
# COMPACT_ATOMS: atom_id res chain seq x y z
N MET A 1 11.21 4.02 11.62
CA MET A 1 9.84 4.58 11.47
C MET A 1 9.20 4.67 12.85
N LYS A 2 8.89 5.88 13.36
CA LYS A 2 8.51 6.10 14.78
C LYS A 2 7.04 5.79 15.12
N SER A 3 6.18 5.49 14.14
CA SER A 3 4.75 5.26 14.38
C SER A 3 4.50 3.94 15.14
N LYS A 4 3.88 4.02 16.32
CA LYS A 4 3.49 2.85 17.15
C LYS A 4 2.52 1.93 16.40
N LYS A 5 1.44 2.50 15.84
CA LYS A 5 0.44 1.76 15.04
C LYS A 5 1.07 1.01 13.86
N PHE A 6 2.07 1.61 13.20
CA PHE A 6 2.78 0.93 12.11
C PHE A 6 3.56 -0.29 12.59
N ARG A 7 4.26 -0.19 13.72
CA ARG A 7 5.02 -1.31 14.28
C ARG A 7 4.10 -2.43 14.77
N GLU A 8 2.98 -2.09 15.41
CA GLU A 8 1.97 -3.07 15.84
C GLU A 8 1.39 -3.87 14.67
N ARG A 9 1.10 -3.20 13.55
CA ARG A 9 0.63 -3.86 12.33
C ARG A 9 1.72 -4.62 11.57
N ASN A 10 2.99 -4.45 11.94
CA ASN A 10 4.14 -5.07 11.27
C ASN A 10 5.12 -5.67 12.29
N PRO A 11 4.69 -6.67 13.09
CA PRO A 11 5.50 -7.21 14.18
C PRO A 11 6.79 -7.88 13.70
N TYR A 12 6.78 -8.45 12.50
CA TYR A 12 7.91 -9.17 11.91
C TYR A 12 8.67 -8.35 10.84
N ILE A 13 8.60 -7.01 10.93
CA ILE A 13 9.28 -6.15 9.94
C ILE A 13 10.80 -6.34 9.99
N ASN A 14 11.39 -6.62 8.83
CA ASN A 14 12.83 -6.61 8.66
C ASN A 14 13.27 -5.20 8.20
N PRO A 15 14.09 -4.46 8.96
CA PRO A 15 14.54 -3.12 8.60
C PRO A 15 15.30 -3.04 7.27
N ARG A 16 15.88 -4.15 6.80
CA ARG A 16 16.59 -4.22 5.50
C ARG A 16 15.64 -4.39 4.32
N ARG A 17 14.35 -4.67 4.56
CA ARG A 17 13.34 -4.86 3.51
C ARG A 17 12.59 -3.58 3.22
N ALA A 18 12.16 -3.43 1.96
CA ALA A 18 11.38 -2.28 1.50
C ALA A 18 10.03 -2.18 2.23
N CYS A 19 9.56 -0.95 2.40
CA CYS A 19 8.22 -0.64 2.88
C CYS A 19 7.24 -0.42 1.72
N TYR A 20 5.99 -0.83 1.89
CA TYR A 20 4.94 -0.68 0.90
C TYR A 20 3.71 -0.01 1.50
N TYR A 21 3.03 0.78 0.66
CA TYR A 21 1.65 1.17 0.89
C TYR A 21 0.78 0.35 -0.06
N VAL A 22 -0.29 -0.24 0.47
CA VAL A 22 -1.26 -1.02 -0.30
C VAL A 22 -2.61 -0.36 -0.14
N GLY A 23 -3.28 -0.14 -1.28
CA GLY A 23 -4.57 0.50 -1.36
C GLY A 23 -5.25 0.17 -2.69
N GLN A 24 -6.57 0.37 -2.76
CA GLN A 24 -7.34 0.32 -4.00
C GLN A 24 -7.70 1.72 -4.52
N THR A 25 -8.04 1.80 -5.81
CA THR A 25 -8.63 3.00 -6.41
C THR A 25 -9.47 2.66 -7.63
N SER A 26 -10.48 3.48 -7.91
CA SER A 26 -11.23 3.50 -9.18
C SER A 26 -10.59 4.38 -10.25
N HIS A 27 -9.57 5.17 -9.88
CA HIS A 27 -8.83 6.02 -10.81
C HIS A 27 -7.60 5.28 -11.34
N ASP A 28 -6.96 5.83 -12.37
CA ASP A 28 -5.65 5.37 -12.77
C ASP A 28 -4.66 5.41 -11.57
N PRO A 29 -3.83 4.35 -11.36
CA PRO A 29 -2.89 4.29 -10.24
C PRO A 29 -1.92 5.47 -10.15
N GLU A 30 -1.46 6.00 -11.28
CA GLU A 30 -0.54 7.14 -11.34
C GLU A 30 -1.26 8.42 -10.94
N THR A 31 -2.48 8.63 -11.45
CA THR A 31 -3.33 9.74 -11.00
C THR A 31 -3.57 9.67 -9.49
N ARG A 32 -3.89 8.48 -8.97
CA ARG A 32 -4.11 8.29 -7.53
C ARG A 32 -2.86 8.56 -6.71
N PHE A 33 -1.69 8.14 -7.20
CA PHE A 33 -0.42 8.41 -6.56
C PHE A 33 -0.11 9.92 -6.51
N ASN A 34 -0.34 10.64 -7.61
CA ASN A 34 -0.17 12.08 -7.69
C ASN A 34 -1.12 12.82 -6.74
N GLN A 35 -2.38 12.40 -6.65
CA GLN A 35 -3.33 12.93 -5.66
C GLN A 35 -2.80 12.77 -4.23
N HIS A 36 -2.26 11.59 -3.89
CA HIS A 36 -1.65 11.37 -2.58
C HIS A 36 -0.47 12.31 -2.32
N LYS A 37 0.41 12.53 -3.30
CA LYS A 37 1.56 13.43 -3.19
C LYS A 37 1.15 14.89 -3.07
N ALA A 38 0.14 15.31 -3.83
CA ALA A 38 -0.45 16.66 -3.78
C ALA A 38 -1.22 16.93 -2.47
N GLY A 39 -1.55 15.89 -1.69
CA GLY A 39 -2.30 16.01 -0.44
C GLY A 39 -3.81 15.82 -0.59
N TYR A 40 -4.32 15.68 -1.80
CA TYR A 40 -5.74 15.45 -2.08
C TYR A 40 -6.18 14.04 -1.67
N LYS A 41 -7.16 13.93 -0.76
CA LYS A 41 -7.65 12.66 -0.19
C LYS A 41 -6.50 11.70 0.12
N SER A 42 -5.46 12.25 0.73
CA SER A 42 -4.14 11.64 0.80
C SER A 42 -3.95 10.81 2.07
N ASN A 43 -3.02 9.85 2.02
CA ASN A 43 -2.56 9.17 3.20
C ASN A 43 -1.21 9.78 3.59
N ASN A 44 -1.05 10.11 4.88
CA ASN A 44 0.18 10.74 5.39
C ASN A 44 1.44 9.94 5.07
N PHE A 45 1.37 8.59 5.05
CA PHE A 45 2.52 7.77 4.71
C PHE A 45 2.90 7.89 3.23
N VAL A 46 1.93 7.87 2.31
CA VAL A 46 2.21 8.01 0.87
C VAL A 46 2.68 9.43 0.55
N LYS A 47 2.03 10.44 1.13
CA LYS A 47 2.43 11.84 0.94
C LYS A 47 3.89 12.07 1.33
N ARG A 48 4.26 11.63 2.54
CA ARG A 48 5.60 11.86 3.11
C ARG A 48 6.67 10.90 2.57
N TYR A 49 6.36 9.61 2.40
CA TYR A 49 7.36 8.57 2.11
C TYR A 49 7.15 7.84 0.78
N GLY A 50 6.06 8.13 0.06
CA GLY A 50 5.81 7.54 -1.25
C GLY A 50 6.88 8.00 -2.25
N GLN A 51 7.62 7.03 -2.78
CA GLN A 51 8.70 7.24 -3.75
C GLN A 51 8.27 6.94 -5.19
N LYS A 52 7.66 5.77 -5.42
CA LYS A 52 7.22 5.33 -6.75
C LYS A 52 6.17 4.22 -6.67
N LEU A 53 5.43 4.05 -7.75
CA LEU A 53 4.57 2.90 -7.98
C LEU A 53 5.40 1.67 -8.37
N ILE A 54 4.93 0.49 -7.96
CA ILE A 54 5.56 -0.80 -8.29
C ILE A 54 4.56 -1.62 -9.10
N TRP A 55 4.45 -1.26 -10.38
CA TRP A 55 3.53 -1.87 -11.35
C TRP A 55 3.54 -3.39 -11.34
N ARG A 56 4.73 -4.01 -11.25
CA ARG A 56 4.90 -5.47 -11.21
C ARG A 56 4.11 -6.18 -10.09
N LYS A 57 3.76 -5.48 -9.00
CA LYS A 57 3.05 -6.08 -7.86
C LYS A 57 1.54 -6.10 -8.03
N PHE A 58 0.96 -5.09 -8.69
CA PHE A 58 -0.49 -4.92 -8.75
C PHE A 58 -1.08 -5.10 -10.17
N LYS A 59 -0.27 -4.93 -11.24
CA LYS A 59 -0.75 -4.98 -12.63
C LYS A 59 -1.59 -6.21 -12.95
N LYS A 60 -1.20 -7.38 -12.42
CA LYS A 60 -1.89 -8.66 -12.67
C LYS A 60 -3.30 -8.77 -12.07
N PHE A 61 -3.66 -7.88 -11.16
CA PHE A 61 -4.97 -7.90 -10.52
C PHE A 61 -5.97 -6.96 -11.22
N ASN A 62 -5.48 -6.04 -12.06
CA ASN A 62 -6.31 -5.06 -12.73
C ASN A 62 -6.78 -5.58 -14.09
N PRO A 63 -8.03 -5.27 -14.51
CA PRO A 63 -9.05 -4.54 -13.76
C PRO A 63 -9.75 -5.40 -12.69
N ILE A 64 -10.17 -4.77 -11.59
CA ILE A 64 -10.95 -5.42 -10.53
C ILE A 64 -12.39 -4.93 -10.66
N GLU A 65 -13.32 -5.84 -10.93
CA GLU A 65 -14.73 -5.50 -11.23
C GLU A 65 -15.51 -5.00 -10.03
N THR A 66 -15.27 -5.54 -8.83
CA THR A 66 -16.08 -5.23 -7.65
C THR A 66 -15.23 -4.71 -6.50
N ARG A 67 -15.81 -3.77 -5.74
CA ARG A 67 -15.18 -3.23 -4.53
C ARG A 67 -14.81 -4.31 -3.51
N ARG A 68 -15.71 -5.29 -3.29
CA ARG A 68 -15.46 -6.43 -2.37
C ARG A 68 -14.22 -7.23 -2.80
N LYS A 69 -14.05 -7.49 -4.09
CA LYS A 69 -12.87 -8.19 -4.62
C LYS A 69 -11.61 -7.35 -4.45
N ALA A 70 -11.70 -6.03 -4.63
CA ALA A 70 -10.57 -5.12 -4.40
C ALA A 70 -10.13 -5.11 -2.93
N GLU A 71 -11.07 -5.03 -1.99
CA GLU A 71 -10.81 -5.10 -0.55
C GLU A 71 -10.17 -6.44 -0.16
N TYR A 72 -10.67 -7.55 -0.70
CA TYR A 72 -10.07 -8.87 -0.49
C TYR A 72 -8.63 -8.94 -1.00
N ILE A 73 -8.37 -8.49 -2.23
CA ILE A 73 -7.02 -8.48 -2.82
C ILE A 73 -6.08 -7.56 -2.03
N GLU A 74 -6.56 -6.41 -1.58
CA GLU A 74 -5.81 -5.45 -0.76
C GLU A 74 -5.33 -6.11 0.55
N GLN A 75 -6.24 -6.80 1.25
CA GLN A 75 -5.92 -7.51 2.49
C GLN A 75 -4.94 -8.66 2.24
N GLN A 76 -5.20 -9.49 1.24
CA GLN A 76 -4.33 -10.62 0.89
C GLN A 76 -2.92 -10.17 0.50
N LEU A 77 -2.79 -9.10 -0.29
CA LEU A 77 -1.48 -8.57 -0.71
C LEU A 77 -0.73 -7.97 0.49
N THR A 78 -1.45 -7.27 1.37
CA THR A 78 -0.89 -6.70 2.60
C THR A 78 -0.32 -7.81 3.49
N ASP A 79 -1.11 -8.84 3.78
CA ASP A 79 -0.69 -9.95 4.64
C ASP A 79 0.47 -10.73 4.03
N LYS A 80 0.43 -10.98 2.72
CA LYS A 80 1.53 -11.65 2.01
C LYS A 80 2.84 -10.87 2.12
N LEU A 81 2.80 -9.55 2.00
CA LEU A 81 3.99 -8.71 2.12
C LEU A 81 4.48 -8.65 3.58
N ARG A 82 3.59 -8.58 4.56
CA ARG A 82 3.92 -8.64 5.99
C ARG A 82 4.56 -9.95 6.40
N ARG A 83 4.02 -11.10 5.94
CA ARG A 83 4.63 -12.43 6.16
C ARG A 83 6.03 -12.54 5.56
N LYS A 84 6.28 -11.82 4.46
CA LYS A 84 7.62 -11.65 3.89
C LYS A 84 8.47 -10.64 4.67
N GLY A 85 8.08 -10.17 5.85
CA GLY A 85 8.86 -9.22 6.65
C GLY A 85 9.02 -7.84 6.01
N HIS A 86 8.18 -7.47 5.03
CA HIS A 86 8.11 -6.08 4.57
C HIS A 86 7.29 -5.24 5.54
N GLY A 87 7.63 -3.97 5.65
CA GLY A 87 6.78 -3.00 6.36
C GLY A 87 5.63 -2.56 5.47
N VAL A 88 4.40 -2.86 5.85
CA VAL A 88 3.22 -2.58 5.01
C VAL A 88 2.18 -1.79 5.76
N TRP A 89 1.72 -0.70 5.14
CA TRP A 89 0.57 0.06 5.59
C TRP A 89 -0.57 -0.04 4.57
N SER A 90 -1.74 -0.41 5.06
CA SER A 90 -3.04 -0.32 4.38
C SER A 90 -4.01 0.33 5.35
N ASN A 91 -5.04 1.00 4.83
CA ASN A 91 -6.02 1.72 5.66
C ASN A 91 -7.12 0.78 6.13
#